data_AF-A0A356NCA4-F1
#
_entry.id   AF-A0A356NCA4-F1
#
_cell.length_a   1.000
_cell.length_b   1.000
_cell.length_c   1.000
_cell.angle_alpha   90.00
_cell.angle_beta   90.00
_cell.angle_gamma   90.00
#
_symmetry.space_group_name_H-M   'P 1'
#
loop_
_entity.id
_entity.type
_entity.pdbx_description
1 polymer ?
#
loop_
_entity_poly.entity_id
_entity_poly.type
_entity_poly.pdbx_seq_one_letter_code
_entity_poly.pdbx_strand_id
1 'polypeptide(L)'
;LEPRNATRQEKRLFSYPDINGEPEESRHQVLSPYLFDASGLSDPHLVVREESAPINGMSRLIIGSKPIDGGNYIFDAAERGAFLEAEPEAAPWLRPFVGAREYLQGGERWILALHDAPPGVLARLPRVRERIAAVRAYREASRSKPTQKLAATPTLYHVNVIPTAPFLVIPQVSSERRDYIPIGWLEPPVIPSDKLRLLANATLADFALLTSAMHMAWMRAITGRMKSDYMYSVGVVYNTFPLPPQEADLSKLEP
;
A
#
# COMPACT_ATOMS: atom_id res chain seq x y z
N LEU A 1 -8.15 -30.43 -18.44
CA LEU A 1 -6.77 -30.71 -17.97
C LEU A 1 -6.29 -31.92 -18.75
N GLU A 2 -5.35 -31.75 -19.67
CA GLU A 2 -4.78 -32.88 -20.42
C GLU A 2 -4.13 -33.87 -19.44
N PRO A 3 -4.26 -35.18 -19.65
CA PRO A 3 -3.59 -36.18 -18.82
C PRO A 3 -2.07 -35.98 -18.87
N ARG A 4 -1.36 -36.24 -17.76
CA ARG A 4 0.11 -36.03 -17.61
C ARG A 4 0.95 -36.63 -18.76
N ASN A 5 0.45 -37.64 -19.46
CA ASN A 5 1.11 -38.30 -20.58
C ASN A 5 0.87 -37.63 -21.95
N ALA A 6 0.09 -36.55 -22.02
CA ALA A 6 -0.22 -35.79 -23.24
C ALA A 6 0.37 -34.38 -23.24
N THR A 7 1.13 -34.01 -22.20
CA THR A 7 1.73 -32.68 -22.09
C THR A 7 2.68 -32.43 -23.26
N ARG A 8 2.41 -31.38 -24.05
CA ARG A 8 3.28 -31.00 -25.17
C ARG A 8 4.71 -30.77 -24.68
N GLN A 9 5.68 -31.34 -25.38
CA GLN A 9 7.12 -31.13 -25.11
C GLN A 9 7.51 -29.66 -25.19
N GLU A 10 6.82 -28.90 -26.06
CA GLU A 10 7.04 -27.48 -26.26
C GLU A 10 5.74 -26.71 -26.05
N LYS A 11 5.84 -25.62 -25.30
CA LYS A 11 4.76 -24.70 -24.95
C LYS A 11 4.97 -23.39 -25.70
N ARG A 12 3.88 -22.83 -26.20
CA ARG A 12 3.88 -21.51 -26.87
C ARG A 12 3.46 -20.47 -25.85
N LEU A 13 4.21 -19.38 -25.75
CA LEU A 13 3.87 -18.19 -24.98
C LEU A 13 3.68 -17.03 -25.96
N PHE A 14 2.62 -16.26 -25.77
CA PHE A 14 2.31 -15.10 -26.58
C PHE A 14 2.50 -13.86 -25.72
N SER A 15 3.56 -13.10 -25.99
CA SER A 15 3.90 -11.89 -25.26
C SER A 15 3.38 -10.68 -26.01
N TYR A 16 2.94 -9.64 -25.28
CA TYR A 16 2.37 -8.43 -25.85
C TYR A 16 3.22 -7.23 -25.43
N PRO A 17 4.22 -6.81 -26.24
CA PRO A 17 4.99 -5.59 -25.98
C PRO A 17 4.11 -4.33 -25.99
N ASP A 18 3.13 -4.29 -26.90
CA ASP A 18 1.98 -3.40 -26.85
C ASP A 18 0.74 -4.22 -26.48
N ILE A 19 0.05 -3.83 -25.42
CA ILE A 19 -1.14 -4.52 -24.92
C ILE A 19 -2.29 -4.55 -25.94
N ASN A 20 -2.30 -3.62 -26.91
CA ASN A 20 -3.28 -3.57 -27.99
C ASN A 20 -2.74 -4.06 -29.34
N GLY A 21 -1.47 -4.50 -29.37
CA GLY A 21 -0.80 -4.96 -30.59
C GLY A 21 -0.93 -6.46 -30.82
N GLU A 22 -0.33 -6.93 -31.92
CA GLU A 22 -0.19 -8.35 -32.21
C GLU A 22 0.84 -9.00 -31.27
N PRO A 23 0.63 -10.27 -30.86
CA PRO A 23 1.55 -10.95 -29.97
C PRO A 23 2.83 -11.39 -30.68
N GLU A 24 3.90 -11.44 -29.89
CA GLU A 24 5.13 -12.15 -30.23
C GLU A 24 5.08 -13.57 -29.64
N GLU A 25 5.17 -14.59 -30.50
CA GLU A 25 5.22 -15.99 -30.06
C GLU A 25 6.64 -16.41 -29.70
N SER A 26 6.79 -16.98 -28.50
CA SER A 26 8.00 -17.67 -28.04
C SER A 26 7.71 -19.12 -27.66
N ARG A 27 8.76 -19.96 -27.65
CA ARG A 27 8.68 -21.40 -27.41
C ARG A 27 9.51 -21.78 -26.18
N HIS A 28 8.91 -22.57 -25.30
CA HIS A 28 9.48 -22.90 -23.99
C HIS A 28 9.22 -24.36 -23.63
N GLN A 29 10.14 -24.99 -22.91
CA GLN A 29 9.94 -26.36 -22.41
C GLN A 29 9.00 -26.35 -21.19
N VAL A 30 9.23 -25.40 -20.29
CA VAL A 30 8.43 -25.24 -19.08
C VAL A 30 8.01 -23.79 -18.89
N LEU A 31 6.73 -23.59 -18.59
CA LEU A 31 6.17 -22.30 -18.21
C LEU A 31 5.86 -22.31 -16.72
N SER A 32 6.27 -21.27 -16.01
CA SER A 32 5.99 -21.09 -14.59
C SER A 32 4.49 -20.81 -14.35
N PRO A 33 4.01 -20.93 -13.11
CA PRO A 33 2.69 -20.41 -12.71
C PRO A 33 2.49 -18.92 -12.98
N TYR A 34 3.57 -18.16 -13.21
CA TYR A 34 3.56 -16.73 -13.52
C TYR A 34 3.75 -16.44 -15.02
N LEU A 35 3.68 -17.46 -15.89
CA LEU A 35 3.73 -17.35 -17.35
C LEU A 35 5.05 -16.80 -17.93
N PHE A 36 6.19 -17.24 -17.37
CA PHE A 36 7.51 -17.02 -17.96
C PHE A 36 8.26 -18.36 -18.13
N ASP A 37 9.35 -18.36 -18.90
CA ASP A 37 10.19 -19.54 -19.10
C ASP A 37 10.85 -20.00 -17.80
N ALA A 38 10.44 -21.18 -17.32
CA ALA A 38 10.95 -21.76 -16.09
C ALA A 38 11.98 -22.86 -16.34
N SER A 39 12.42 -23.06 -17.58
CA SER A 39 13.28 -24.20 -17.96
C SER A 39 14.66 -24.15 -17.27
N GLY A 40 15.11 -22.96 -16.86
CA GLY A 40 16.35 -22.76 -16.11
C GLY A 40 16.20 -22.81 -14.58
N LEU A 41 14.98 -23.01 -14.05
CA LEU A 41 14.74 -23.05 -12.61
C LEU A 41 14.89 -24.48 -12.06
N SER A 42 15.41 -24.58 -10.83
CA SER A 42 15.47 -25.86 -10.10
C SER A 42 14.08 -26.41 -9.77
N ASP A 43 13.13 -25.51 -9.48
CA ASP A 43 11.71 -25.82 -9.34
C ASP A 43 10.88 -24.91 -10.25
N PRO A 44 10.41 -25.41 -11.42
CA PRO A 44 9.63 -24.61 -12.34
C PRO A 44 8.19 -24.36 -11.89
N HIS A 45 7.75 -25.00 -10.79
CA HIS A 45 6.41 -24.84 -10.22
C HIS A 45 6.41 -24.03 -8.92
N LEU A 46 7.56 -23.44 -8.56
CA LEU A 46 7.68 -22.62 -7.37
C LEU A 46 6.72 -21.44 -7.40
N VAL A 47 6.00 -21.25 -6.29
CA VAL A 47 5.08 -20.12 -6.06
C VAL A 47 5.48 -19.44 -4.76
N VAL A 48 5.56 -18.11 -4.80
CA VAL A 48 5.76 -17.29 -3.60
C VAL A 48 4.47 -17.27 -2.80
N ARG A 49 4.53 -17.78 -1.58
CA ARG A 49 3.40 -17.77 -0.65
C ARG A 49 3.35 -16.46 0.10
N GLU A 50 2.15 -16.02 0.46
CA GLU A 50 1.97 -14.84 1.29
C GLU A 50 2.47 -15.14 2.71
N GLU A 51 3.33 -14.25 3.22
CA GLU A 51 3.83 -14.32 4.57
C GLU A 51 3.25 -13.20 5.43
N SER A 52 2.84 -13.54 6.66
CA SER A 52 2.26 -12.58 7.60
C SER A 52 3.31 -11.69 8.30
N ALA A 53 4.58 -12.10 8.25
CA ALA A 53 5.72 -11.37 8.78
C ALA A 53 6.92 -11.52 7.83
N PRO A 54 7.88 -10.56 7.85
CA PRO A 54 9.07 -10.66 7.02
C PRO A 54 9.92 -11.89 7.37
N ILE A 55 10.13 -12.78 6.39
CA ILE A 55 11.01 -13.95 6.50
C ILE A 55 12.47 -13.62 6.13
N ASN A 56 12.71 -12.40 5.70
CA ASN A 56 14.01 -11.85 5.34
C ASN A 56 14.68 -11.06 6.48
N GLY A 57 14.07 -10.99 7.66
CA GLY A 57 14.62 -10.26 8.81
C GLY A 57 14.47 -8.74 8.74
N MET A 58 13.77 -8.18 7.74
CA MET A 58 13.45 -6.76 7.68
C MET A 58 12.39 -6.36 8.72
N SER A 59 12.34 -5.07 9.06
CA SER A 59 11.31 -4.49 9.92
C SER A 59 9.92 -4.59 9.28
N ARG A 60 8.85 -4.72 10.08
CA ARG A 60 7.49 -4.88 9.54
C ARG A 60 6.97 -3.61 8.87
N LEU A 61 6.43 -3.73 7.67
CA LEU A 61 5.56 -2.71 7.10
C LEU A 61 4.17 -2.77 7.72
N ILE A 62 3.58 -1.61 7.96
CA ILE A 62 2.19 -1.47 8.40
C ILE A 62 1.34 -0.76 7.35
N ILE A 63 0.03 -0.95 7.41
CA ILE A 63 -0.92 -0.19 6.60
C ILE A 63 -1.21 1.15 7.26
N GLY A 64 -1.49 2.19 6.47
CA GLY A 64 -1.89 3.49 7.00
C GLY A 64 -3.30 3.49 7.61
N SER A 65 -3.74 4.67 8.04
CA SER A 65 -5.02 4.88 8.66
C SER A 65 -6.19 4.59 7.73
N LYS A 66 -7.17 3.83 8.23
CA LYS A 66 -8.39 3.45 7.51
C LYS A 66 -9.62 3.98 8.25
N PRO A 67 -10.21 5.12 7.83
CA PRO A 67 -11.28 5.77 8.60
C PRO A 67 -12.59 4.96 8.67
N ILE A 68 -13.07 4.41 7.54
CA ILE A 68 -14.43 3.84 7.41
C ILE A 68 -15.48 4.82 7.97
N ASP A 69 -15.56 5.99 7.37
CA ASP A 69 -16.27 7.16 7.86
C ASP A 69 -17.30 7.71 6.85
N GLY A 70 -17.38 7.11 5.66
CA GLY A 70 -18.24 7.60 4.57
C GLY A 70 -17.77 8.94 3.99
N GLY A 71 -16.50 9.31 4.19
CA GLY A 71 -15.95 10.61 3.77
C GLY A 71 -16.25 11.76 4.73
N ASN A 72 -16.93 11.52 5.87
CA ASN A 72 -17.32 12.59 6.79
C ASN A 72 -16.14 13.26 7.52
N TYR A 73 -14.99 12.61 7.62
CA TYR A 73 -13.80 13.21 8.21
C TYR A 73 -12.80 13.72 7.19
N ILE A 74 -13.00 13.49 5.89
CA ILE A 74 -12.06 13.87 4.84
C ILE A 74 -12.53 15.16 4.18
N PHE A 75 -11.59 16.07 3.94
CA PHE A 75 -11.85 17.38 3.35
C PHE A 75 -10.89 17.63 2.20
N ASP A 76 -11.38 18.21 1.12
CA ASP A 76 -10.54 18.94 0.18
C ASP A 76 -10.20 20.36 0.71
N ALA A 77 -9.49 21.16 -0.09
CA ALA A 77 -9.05 22.50 0.30
C ALA A 77 -10.21 23.47 0.52
N ALA A 78 -11.24 23.42 -0.33
CA ALA A 78 -12.40 24.30 -0.24
C ALA A 78 -13.29 23.90 0.94
N GLU A 79 -13.55 22.61 1.11
CA GLU A 79 -14.30 22.06 2.25
C GLU A 79 -13.62 22.37 3.58
N ARG A 80 -12.28 22.24 3.64
CA ARG A 80 -11.51 22.63 4.82
C ARG A 80 -11.64 24.12 5.11
N GLY A 81 -11.52 24.98 4.08
CA GLY A 81 -11.66 26.43 4.23
C GLY A 81 -13.00 26.80 4.84
N ALA A 82 -14.09 26.33 4.22
CA ALA A 82 -15.45 26.58 4.70
C ALA A 82 -15.69 25.99 6.11
N PHE A 83 -15.13 24.81 6.42
CA PHE A 83 -15.26 24.21 7.75
C PHE A 83 -14.56 25.03 8.83
N LEU A 84 -13.37 25.55 8.54
CA LEU A 84 -12.60 26.37 9.48
C LEU A 84 -13.13 27.80 9.62
N GLU A 85 -13.79 28.35 8.61
CA GLU A 85 -14.55 29.60 8.75
C GLU A 85 -15.72 29.43 9.72
N ALA A 86 -16.43 28.29 9.65
CA ALA A 86 -17.56 28.00 10.52
C ALA A 86 -17.16 27.58 11.95
N GLU A 87 -16.02 26.91 12.10
CA GLU A 87 -15.52 26.42 13.40
C GLU A 87 -13.98 26.51 13.48
N PRO A 88 -13.40 27.70 13.72
CA PRO A 88 -11.95 27.91 13.71
C PRO A 88 -11.19 27.07 14.74
N GLU A 89 -11.81 26.79 15.90
CA GLU A 89 -11.23 25.95 16.97
C GLU A 89 -11.02 24.49 16.56
N ALA A 90 -11.57 24.05 15.41
CA ALA A 90 -11.31 22.72 14.86
C ALA A 90 -9.93 22.58 14.19
N ALA A 91 -9.23 23.69 13.91
CA ALA A 91 -7.95 23.69 13.18
C ALA A 91 -6.88 22.72 13.73
N PRO A 92 -6.66 22.59 15.05
CA PRO A 92 -5.67 21.65 15.59
C PRO A 92 -5.99 20.17 15.32
N TRP A 93 -7.25 19.86 15.00
CA TRP A 93 -7.74 18.51 14.76
C TRP A 93 -7.72 18.12 13.27
N LEU A 94 -7.49 19.08 12.37
CA LEU A 94 -7.36 18.83 10.94
C LEU A 94 -5.90 18.61 10.57
N ARG A 95 -5.58 17.40 10.11
CA ARG A 95 -4.23 17.01 9.69
C ARG A 95 -4.18 16.69 8.20
N PRO A 96 -3.07 16.95 7.50
CA PRO A 96 -2.90 16.53 6.12
C PRO A 96 -3.13 15.01 5.97
N PHE A 97 -3.87 14.59 4.96
CA PHE A 97 -4.26 13.20 4.73
C PHE A 97 -3.78 12.70 3.38
N VAL A 98 -2.67 11.96 3.39
CA VAL A 98 -1.96 11.57 2.17
C VAL A 98 -2.26 10.12 1.82
N GLY A 99 -2.81 9.89 0.63
CA GLY A 99 -2.94 8.56 0.03
C GLY A 99 -2.01 8.38 -1.15
N ALA A 100 -2.16 7.25 -1.86
CA ALA A 100 -1.31 6.96 -3.02
C ALA A 100 -1.41 8.04 -4.10
N ARG A 101 -2.61 8.60 -4.33
CA ARG A 101 -2.81 9.66 -5.33
C ARG A 101 -2.11 10.95 -4.90
N GLU A 102 -2.37 11.42 -3.68
CA GLU A 102 -1.81 12.68 -3.17
C GLU A 102 -0.28 12.59 -3.09
N TYR A 103 0.24 11.42 -2.75
CA TYR A 103 1.67 11.17 -2.71
C TYR A 103 2.31 11.18 -4.11
N LEU A 104 1.67 10.53 -5.10
CA LEU A 104 2.24 10.35 -6.44
C LEU A 104 2.01 11.54 -7.38
N GLN A 105 0.93 12.28 -7.19
CA GLN A 105 0.44 13.29 -8.14
C GLN A 105 0.31 14.67 -7.49
N GLY A 106 0.60 14.79 -6.18
CA GLY A 106 0.22 15.94 -5.40
C GLY A 106 -1.29 16.00 -5.17
N GLY A 107 -1.74 17.13 -4.63
CA GLY A 107 -3.12 17.34 -4.22
C GLY A 107 -3.23 17.42 -2.70
N GLU A 108 -4.21 18.18 -2.25
CA GLU A 108 -4.35 18.51 -0.85
C GLU A 108 -5.64 17.91 -0.31
N ARG A 109 -5.48 17.11 0.75
CA ARG A 109 -6.61 16.59 1.53
C ARG A 109 -6.25 16.68 3.00
N TRP A 110 -7.28 16.80 3.82
CA TRP A 110 -7.18 16.81 5.27
C TRP A 110 -8.12 15.79 5.87
N ILE A 111 -7.81 15.36 7.08
CA ILE A 111 -8.66 14.48 7.86
C ILE A 111 -8.81 15.00 9.30
N LEU A 112 -10.02 14.86 9.86
CA LEU A 112 -10.28 15.10 11.28
C LEU A 112 -9.70 13.97 12.14
N ALA A 113 -8.61 14.26 12.85
CA ALA A 113 -7.87 13.34 13.69
C ALA A 113 -8.25 13.51 15.18
N LEU A 114 -9.30 12.81 15.62
CA LEU A 114 -9.94 13.02 16.93
C LEU A 114 -9.55 11.99 18.01
N HIS A 115 -8.50 11.19 17.76
CA HIS A 115 -8.11 10.05 18.60
C HIS A 115 -7.80 10.42 20.05
N ASP A 116 -7.16 11.56 20.27
CA ASP A 116 -6.79 12.06 21.60
C ASP A 116 -7.63 13.29 22.02
N ALA A 117 -8.76 13.55 21.35
CA ALA A 117 -9.57 14.72 21.62
C ALA A 117 -10.33 14.59 22.96
N PRO A 118 -10.07 15.46 23.96
CA PRO A 118 -10.78 15.38 25.23
C PRO A 118 -12.28 15.66 25.05
N PRO A 119 -13.18 14.96 25.76
CA PRO A 119 -14.62 15.19 25.64
C PRO A 119 -15.04 16.64 25.87
N GLY A 120 -14.38 17.34 26.80
CA GLY A 120 -14.63 18.76 27.08
C GLY A 120 -14.28 19.70 25.91
N VAL A 121 -13.30 19.34 25.09
CA VAL A 121 -12.96 20.08 23.86
C VAL A 121 -14.00 19.79 22.79
N LEU A 122 -14.31 18.50 22.54
CA LEU A 122 -15.31 18.11 21.54
C LEU A 122 -16.69 18.71 21.83
N ALA A 123 -17.07 18.84 23.11
CA ALA A 123 -18.33 19.45 23.51
C ALA A 123 -18.50 20.90 22.99
N ARG A 124 -17.39 21.62 22.81
CA ARG A 124 -17.33 23.00 22.32
C ARG A 124 -17.23 23.12 20.80
N LEU A 125 -17.13 22.00 20.10
CA LEU A 125 -17.00 21.93 18.64
C LEU A 125 -18.27 21.32 18.00
N PRO A 126 -19.40 22.08 17.92
CA PRO A 126 -20.64 21.58 17.32
C PRO A 126 -20.48 20.98 15.91
N ARG A 127 -19.67 21.56 15.01
CA ARG A 127 -19.52 21.03 13.64
C ARG A 127 -18.72 19.74 13.61
N VAL A 128 -17.66 19.63 14.41
CA VAL A 128 -16.96 18.35 14.61
C VAL A 128 -17.91 17.29 15.18
N ARG A 129 -18.78 17.65 16.13
CA ARG A 129 -19.78 16.72 16.68
C ARG A 129 -20.80 16.25 15.64
N GLU A 130 -21.22 17.12 14.73
CA GLU A 130 -22.07 16.74 13.59
C GLU A 130 -21.36 15.69 12.73
N ARG A 131 -20.06 15.87 12.43
CA ARG A 131 -19.27 14.86 11.70
C ARG A 131 -19.16 13.54 12.46
N ILE A 132 -18.92 13.57 13.77
CA ILE A 132 -18.87 12.37 14.63
C ILE A 132 -20.20 11.60 14.56
N ALA A 133 -21.33 12.32 14.64
CA ALA A 133 -22.66 11.71 14.55
C ALA A 133 -22.90 11.08 13.16
N ALA A 134 -22.49 11.76 12.09
CA ALA A 134 -22.59 11.24 10.72
C ALA A 134 -21.75 9.97 10.51
N VAL A 135 -20.53 9.91 11.06
CA VAL A 135 -19.68 8.71 11.03
C VAL A 135 -20.33 7.55 11.78
N ARG A 136 -20.90 7.81 12.97
CA ARG A 136 -21.64 6.80 13.72
C ARG A 136 -22.78 6.23 12.90
N ALA A 137 -23.66 7.09 12.37
CA ALA A 137 -24.81 6.68 11.57
C ALA A 137 -24.40 5.87 10.32
N TYR A 138 -23.35 6.31 9.62
CA TYR A 138 -22.80 5.59 8.47
C TYR A 138 -22.33 4.17 8.85
N ARG A 139 -21.64 4.02 9.98
CA ARG A 139 -21.15 2.73 10.46
C ARG A 139 -22.28 1.81 10.94
N GLU A 140 -23.29 2.35 11.62
CA GLU A 140 -24.48 1.60 12.06
C GLU A 140 -25.28 1.04 10.89
N ALA A 141 -25.38 1.80 9.79
CA ALA A 141 -26.07 1.38 8.58
C ALA A 141 -25.31 0.31 7.75
N SER A 142 -24.06 0.00 8.10
CA SER A 142 -23.24 -0.97 7.36
C SER A 142 -23.78 -2.40 7.50
N ARG A 143 -23.64 -3.22 6.44
CA ARG A 143 -23.91 -4.68 6.51
C ARG A 143 -22.82 -5.47 7.22
N SER A 144 -21.63 -4.89 7.38
CA SER A 144 -20.47 -5.55 7.99
C SER A 144 -20.55 -5.44 9.52
N LYS A 145 -20.71 -6.58 10.20
CA LYS A 145 -20.75 -6.63 11.68
C LYS A 145 -19.52 -5.94 12.33
N PRO A 146 -18.28 -6.14 11.84
CA PRO A 146 -17.13 -5.37 12.34
C PRO A 146 -17.29 -3.84 12.16
N THR A 147 -17.88 -3.40 11.05
CA THR A 147 -18.12 -1.96 10.79
C THR A 147 -19.19 -1.39 11.72
N GLN A 148 -20.27 -2.13 11.97
CA GLN A 148 -21.30 -1.73 12.95
C GLN A 148 -20.71 -1.54 14.35
N LYS A 149 -19.82 -2.45 14.79
CA LYS A 149 -19.14 -2.33 16.10
C LYS A 149 -18.30 -1.05 16.22
N LEU A 150 -17.70 -0.58 15.12
CA LEU A 150 -16.92 0.67 15.10
C LEU A 150 -17.77 1.93 15.30
N ALA A 151 -19.11 1.84 15.20
CA ALA A 151 -20.00 2.96 15.51
C ALA A 151 -19.92 3.37 16.99
N ALA A 152 -19.55 2.44 17.88
CA ALA A 152 -19.36 2.70 19.30
C ALA A 152 -18.16 3.63 19.60
N THR A 153 -17.16 3.66 18.70
CA THR A 153 -15.94 4.48 18.80
C THR A 153 -15.80 5.42 17.59
N PRO A 154 -16.75 6.36 17.38
CA PRO A 154 -16.82 7.14 16.15
C PRO A 154 -15.66 8.13 16.01
N THR A 155 -14.98 8.51 17.10
CA THR A 155 -13.80 9.38 17.08
C THR A 155 -12.52 8.66 16.61
N LEU A 156 -12.52 7.33 16.61
CA LEU A 156 -11.42 6.50 16.14
C LEU A 156 -11.65 5.99 14.72
N TYR A 157 -10.56 5.80 13.99
CA TYR A 157 -10.56 5.09 12.72
C TYR A 157 -10.64 3.56 12.94
N HIS A 158 -10.94 2.80 11.88
CA HIS A 158 -10.85 1.34 11.95
C HIS A 158 -9.41 0.86 12.13
N VAL A 159 -8.50 1.41 11.32
CA VAL A 159 -7.05 1.31 11.54
C VAL A 159 -6.57 2.70 11.89
N ASN A 160 -6.01 2.85 13.10
CA ASN A 160 -5.70 4.14 13.69
C ASN A 160 -4.18 4.34 13.80
N VAL A 161 -3.53 4.60 12.66
CA VAL A 161 -2.08 4.85 12.57
C VAL A 161 -1.84 6.35 12.48
N ILE A 162 -1.32 6.91 13.58
CA ILE A 162 -1.01 8.33 13.71
C ILE A 162 0.49 8.45 13.98
N PRO A 163 1.33 8.65 12.95
CA PRO A 163 2.77 8.75 13.13
C PRO A 163 3.15 9.95 14.00
N THR A 164 4.12 9.74 14.88
CA THR A 164 4.71 10.76 15.77
C THR A 164 6.19 11.06 15.45
N ALA A 165 6.76 10.35 14.47
CA ALA A 165 8.09 10.54 13.92
C ALA A 165 8.06 10.31 12.40
N PRO A 166 9.09 10.75 11.65
CA PRO A 166 9.19 10.48 10.21
C PRO A 166 9.09 9.00 9.87
N PHE A 167 8.48 8.71 8.73
CA PHE A 167 8.20 7.34 8.27
C PHE A 167 8.35 7.24 6.75
N LEU A 168 8.88 6.12 6.28
CA LEU A 168 9.00 5.85 4.85
C LEU A 168 7.66 5.31 4.34
N VAL A 169 7.24 5.75 3.16
CA VAL A 169 6.00 5.30 2.52
C VAL A 169 6.23 4.63 1.19
N ILE A 170 5.44 3.59 0.95
CA ILE A 170 5.32 2.90 -0.34
C ILE A 170 3.86 2.99 -0.77
N PRO A 171 3.55 3.58 -1.95
CA PRO A 171 2.18 3.62 -2.45
C PRO A 171 1.70 2.21 -2.80
N GLN A 172 0.47 1.89 -2.39
CA GLN A 172 -0.12 0.58 -2.67
C GLN A 172 -0.32 0.37 -4.17
N VAL A 173 -0.70 1.41 -4.91
CA VAL A 173 -0.91 1.34 -6.36
C VAL A 173 -0.02 2.38 -7.04
N SER A 174 0.72 1.95 -8.06
CA SER A 174 1.52 2.82 -8.92
C SER A 174 1.46 2.31 -10.36
N SER A 175 1.55 3.23 -11.32
CA SER A 175 1.65 2.87 -12.73
C SER A 175 2.82 1.93 -12.99
N GLU A 176 2.55 0.94 -13.81
CA GLU A 176 3.50 0.00 -14.39
C GLU A 176 4.52 0.63 -15.33
N ARG A 177 4.25 1.85 -15.83
CA ARG A 177 5.17 2.62 -16.68
C ARG A 177 6.40 3.17 -15.94
N ARG A 178 6.45 3.04 -14.61
CA ARG A 178 7.56 3.54 -13.81
C ARG A 178 8.61 2.45 -13.59
N ASP A 179 9.87 2.79 -13.87
CA ASP A 179 11.01 1.93 -13.55
C ASP A 179 11.26 1.79 -12.04
N TYR A 180 10.75 2.73 -11.25
CA TYR A 180 10.80 2.67 -9.79
C TYR A 180 9.46 3.14 -9.22
N ILE A 181 8.92 2.37 -8.27
CA ILE A 181 7.82 2.89 -7.45
C ILE A 181 8.37 4.07 -6.66
N PRO A 182 7.71 5.25 -6.70
CA PRO A 182 8.11 6.38 -5.88
C PRO A 182 7.94 6.01 -4.41
N ILE A 183 9.04 5.96 -3.69
CA ILE A 183 9.14 5.68 -2.25
C ILE A 183 9.83 6.89 -1.64
N GLY A 184 9.51 7.23 -0.40
CA GLY A 184 10.06 8.43 0.24
C GLY A 184 9.50 8.66 1.63
N TRP A 185 10.05 9.64 2.33
CA TRP A 185 9.62 9.95 3.68
C TRP A 185 8.43 10.91 3.67
N LEU A 186 7.53 10.68 4.61
CA LEU A 186 6.58 11.66 5.10
C LEU A 186 6.85 11.86 6.60
N GLU A 187 6.37 12.98 7.14
CA GLU A 187 6.56 13.32 8.54
C GLU A 187 5.26 13.84 9.19
N PRO A 188 5.15 13.74 10.52
CA PRO A 188 4.06 14.39 11.24
C PRO A 188 3.99 15.89 10.89
N PRO A 189 2.78 16.48 10.78
CA PRO A 189 1.51 15.94 11.25
C PRO A 189 0.75 15.09 10.22
N VAL A 190 1.37 14.67 9.11
CA VAL A 190 0.69 13.91 8.05
C VAL A 190 0.12 12.59 8.58
N ILE A 191 -1.15 12.32 8.25
CA ILE A 191 -1.78 11.02 8.43
C ILE A 191 -1.79 10.28 7.08
N PRO A 192 -1.11 9.13 6.96
CA PRO A 192 -1.15 8.32 5.74
C PRO A 192 -2.43 7.49 5.70
N SER A 193 -3.06 7.39 4.53
CA SER A 193 -4.23 6.53 4.31
C SER A 193 -3.86 5.05 4.19
N ASP A 194 -4.88 4.18 4.21
CA ASP A 194 -4.76 2.75 3.94
C ASP A 194 -4.17 2.41 2.56
N LYS A 195 -4.05 3.40 1.66
CA LYS A 195 -3.41 3.27 0.34
C LYS A 195 -1.91 3.44 0.36
N LEU A 196 -1.31 3.66 1.53
CA LEU A 196 0.14 3.64 1.72
C LEU A 196 0.54 2.46 2.61
N ARG A 197 1.76 1.95 2.41
CA ARG A 197 2.47 1.08 3.35
C ARG A 197 3.56 1.89 4.01
N LEU A 198 3.71 1.73 5.31
CA LEU A 198 4.60 2.54 6.11
C LEU A 198 5.70 1.67 6.72
N LEU A 199 6.92 2.18 6.71
CA LEU A 199 8.02 1.71 7.52
C LEU A 199 8.36 2.79 8.55
N ALA A 200 8.10 2.49 9.83
CA ALA A 200 8.53 3.36 10.92
C ALA A 200 10.03 3.19 11.16
N ASN A 201 10.70 4.25 11.62
CA ASN A 201 12.15 4.25 11.91
C ASN A 201 13.01 3.75 10.74
N ALA A 202 12.57 4.03 9.51
CA ALA A 202 13.27 3.60 8.31
C ALA A 202 14.64 4.29 8.19
N THR A 203 15.64 3.51 7.84
CA THR A 203 17.00 3.97 7.58
C THR A 203 17.20 4.31 6.10
N LEU A 204 18.30 5.00 5.77
CA LEU A 204 18.71 5.19 4.37
C LEU A 204 19.01 3.85 3.68
N ALA A 205 19.47 2.84 4.43
CA ALA A 205 19.71 1.50 3.90
C ALA A 205 18.39 0.83 3.49
N ASP A 206 17.34 0.94 4.31
CA ASP A 206 16.00 0.45 3.96
C ASP A 206 15.50 1.11 2.68
N PHE A 207 15.67 2.43 2.56
CA PHE A 207 15.28 3.15 1.36
C PHE A 207 16.08 2.72 0.13
N ALA A 208 17.40 2.62 0.22
CA ALA A 208 18.27 2.19 -0.87
C ALA A 208 17.90 0.77 -1.35
N LEU A 209 17.62 -0.14 -0.41
CA LEU A 209 17.18 -1.49 -0.71
C LEU A 209 15.83 -1.50 -1.42
N LEU A 210 14.83 -0.80 -0.87
CA LEU A 210 13.47 -0.77 -1.40
C LEU A 210 13.35 0.00 -2.71
N THR A 211 14.31 0.88 -3.02
CA THR A 211 14.43 1.58 -4.30
C THR A 211 15.44 0.92 -5.24
N SER A 212 16.03 -0.23 -4.87
CA SER A 212 16.98 -0.94 -5.73
C SER A 212 16.29 -1.55 -6.96
N ALA A 213 17.05 -1.72 -8.05
CA ALA A 213 16.57 -2.42 -9.24
C ALA A 213 16.12 -3.86 -8.92
N MET A 214 16.77 -4.52 -7.95
CA MET A 214 16.43 -5.89 -7.53
C MET A 214 15.07 -5.94 -6.84
N HIS A 215 14.80 -5.01 -5.92
CA HIS A 215 13.48 -4.94 -5.27
C HIS A 215 12.37 -4.62 -6.27
N MET A 216 12.63 -3.70 -7.21
CA MET A 216 11.66 -3.40 -8.27
C MET A 216 11.43 -4.60 -9.21
N ALA A 217 12.48 -5.36 -9.56
CA ALA A 217 12.33 -6.58 -10.36
C ALA A 217 11.50 -7.64 -9.63
N TRP A 218 11.79 -7.88 -8.34
CA TRP A 218 11.01 -8.79 -7.50
C TRP A 218 9.55 -8.37 -7.41
N MET A 219 9.30 -7.09 -7.11
CA MET A 219 7.97 -6.52 -7.06
C MET A 219 7.23 -6.74 -8.38
N ARG A 220 7.83 -6.42 -9.54
CA ARG A 220 7.18 -6.59 -10.85
C ARG A 220 6.75 -8.02 -11.16
N ALA A 221 7.60 -8.98 -10.78
CA ALA A 221 7.41 -10.38 -11.07
C ALA A 221 6.36 -11.03 -10.15
N ILE A 222 6.32 -10.64 -8.88
CA ILE A 222 5.56 -11.35 -7.84
C ILE A 222 4.28 -10.62 -7.42
N THR A 223 4.25 -9.30 -7.54
CA THR A 223 3.14 -8.50 -7.03
C THR A 223 1.84 -8.74 -7.80
N GLY A 224 0.71 -8.62 -7.10
CA GLY A 224 -0.59 -8.51 -7.76
C GLY A 224 -0.70 -7.21 -8.58
N ARG A 225 -1.61 -7.17 -9.55
CA ARG A 225 -1.83 -6.00 -10.41
C ARG A 225 -3.26 -5.49 -10.32
N MET A 226 -3.46 -4.18 -10.49
CA MET A 226 -4.78 -3.59 -10.76
C MET A 226 -4.85 -3.27 -12.25
N LYS A 227 -5.55 -4.12 -13.03
CA LYS A 227 -5.31 -4.22 -14.48
C LYS A 227 -3.83 -4.56 -14.71
N SER A 228 -3.04 -3.62 -15.23
CA SER A 228 -1.59 -3.75 -15.42
C SER A 228 -0.78 -2.99 -14.38
N ASP A 229 -1.38 -2.02 -13.66
CA ASP A 229 -0.70 -1.21 -12.65
C ASP A 229 -0.19 -2.09 -11.49
N TYR A 230 0.96 -1.73 -10.94
CA TYR A 230 1.52 -2.41 -9.78
C TYR A 230 0.60 -2.22 -8.57
N MET A 231 0.25 -3.32 -7.89
CA MET A 231 -0.43 -3.29 -6.60
C MET A 231 0.46 -3.90 -5.52
N TYR A 232 1.28 -3.07 -4.87
CA TYR A 232 2.27 -3.48 -3.88
C TYR A 232 1.63 -4.22 -2.70
N SER A 233 2.10 -5.43 -2.44
CA SER A 233 1.61 -6.28 -1.36
C SER A 233 2.73 -6.56 -0.35
N VAL A 234 2.47 -6.27 0.93
CA VAL A 234 3.43 -6.51 2.01
C VAL A 234 3.75 -8.01 2.11
N GLY A 235 2.72 -8.86 2.09
CA GLY A 235 2.90 -10.28 2.39
C GLY A 235 3.59 -11.09 1.29
N VAL A 236 3.44 -10.71 0.02
CA VAL A 236 4.03 -11.46 -1.12
C VAL A 236 5.21 -10.77 -1.78
N VAL A 237 5.44 -9.47 -1.53
CA VAL A 237 6.58 -8.74 -2.09
C VAL A 237 7.59 -8.46 -0.98
N TYR A 238 7.21 -7.64 0.00
CA TYR A 238 8.15 -7.14 1.00
C TYR A 238 8.60 -8.25 1.96
N ASN A 239 7.66 -9.01 2.51
CA ASN A 239 7.95 -10.02 3.52
C ASN A 239 8.77 -11.19 2.97
N THR A 240 8.66 -11.45 1.66
CA THR A 240 9.28 -12.57 0.96
C THR A 240 10.46 -12.15 0.07
N PHE A 241 10.81 -10.87 0.05
CA PHE A 241 11.90 -10.37 -0.78
C PHE A 241 13.20 -11.09 -0.41
N PRO A 242 13.87 -11.78 -1.36
CA PRO A 242 15.09 -12.50 -1.09
C PRO A 242 16.24 -11.51 -0.91
N LEU A 243 16.76 -11.43 0.31
CA LEU A 243 17.97 -10.69 0.59
C LEU A 243 19.21 -11.49 0.21
N PRO A 244 20.33 -10.81 -0.11
CA PRO A 244 21.61 -11.49 -0.21
C PRO A 244 21.90 -12.23 1.09
N PRO A 245 22.55 -13.41 1.02
CA PRO A 245 23.01 -14.07 2.23
C PRO A 245 23.96 -13.15 3.00
N GLN A 246 23.94 -13.21 4.34
CA GLN A 246 24.82 -12.37 5.18
C GLN A 246 26.31 -12.64 4.92
N GLU A 247 26.66 -13.83 4.45
CA GLU A 247 28.00 -14.23 4.02
C GLU A 247 28.10 -14.32 2.48
N ALA A 248 27.53 -13.33 1.76
CA ALA A 248 27.67 -13.28 0.32
C ALA A 248 29.13 -13.03 -0.10
N ASP A 249 29.60 -13.77 -1.11
CA ASP A 249 30.84 -13.46 -1.80
C ASP A 249 30.68 -12.16 -2.61
N LEU A 250 31.16 -11.05 -2.03
CA LEU A 250 31.06 -9.72 -2.61
C LEU A 250 32.13 -9.45 -3.69
N SER A 251 33.06 -10.37 -3.93
CA SER A 251 34.13 -10.20 -4.94
C SER A 251 33.59 -9.95 -6.35
N LYS A 252 32.39 -10.46 -6.65
CA LYS A 252 31.69 -10.25 -7.93
C LYS A 252 31.13 -8.83 -8.11
N LEU A 253 31.12 -8.01 -7.06
CA LEU A 253 30.71 -6.61 -7.08
C LEU A 253 31.91 -5.66 -7.07
N GLU A 254 33.13 -6.19 -6.97
CA GLU A 254 34.33 -5.38 -7.08
C GLU A 254 34.54 -4.94 -8.55
N PRO A 255 34.87 -3.66 -8.79
CA PRO A 255 35.00 -3.10 -10.14
C PRO A 255 36.17 -3.67 -10.95
#